data_AF-A0A0D2XBF8-F1
#
_entry.id   AF-A0A0D2XBF8-F1
#
_cell.length_a   1.000
_cell.length_b   1.000
_cell.length_c   1.000
_cell.angle_alpha   90.00
_cell.angle_beta   90.00
_cell.angle_gamma   90.00
#
_symmetry.space_group_name_H-M   'P 1'
#
loop_
_entity.id
_entity.type
_entity.pdbx_description
1 polymer ?
#
loop_
_entity_poly.entity_id
_entity_poly.type
_entity_poly.pdbx_seq_one_letter_code
_entity_poly.pdbx_strand_id
1 'polypeptide(L)'
;MTEQQESSDSPRWLKYIEEMIDEEEDEVDSEAIYYEIVRDLLLSEQDLDKAVSEAIQRFYDHYVAGFSEEDLGGREPPEYDAGGYLNSIAVIVFELVAKIPFTDPKQDMLSKFLIGIAKNAADSFDEKV
;
A
#
# COMPACT_ATOMS: atom_id res chain seq x y z
N MET A 1 -6.04 44.61 5.06
CA MET A 1 -7.17 43.66 4.92
C MET A 1 -7.09 43.17 3.49
N THR A 2 -6.73 41.93 3.20
CA THR A 2 -6.86 40.65 3.92
C THR A 2 -5.65 39.79 3.60
N GLU A 3 -4.89 39.39 4.63
CA GLU A 3 -3.96 38.28 4.53
C GLU A 3 -4.81 37.01 4.42
N GLN A 4 -4.80 36.35 3.27
CA GLN A 4 -5.31 35.00 3.14
C GLN A 4 -4.33 34.09 3.87
N GLN A 5 -4.74 33.56 5.03
CA GLN A 5 -4.09 32.40 5.63
C GLN A 5 -4.25 31.21 4.68
N GLU A 6 -3.24 30.95 3.86
CA GLU A 6 -2.99 29.59 3.36
C GLU A 6 -2.64 28.73 4.58
N SER A 7 -3.62 28.05 5.14
CA SER A 7 -3.36 26.90 6.02
C SER A 7 -3.03 25.69 5.14
N SER A 8 -1.86 25.74 4.49
CA SER A 8 -1.26 24.59 3.83
C SER A 8 -0.58 23.70 4.88
N ASP A 9 -1.38 23.13 5.79
CA ASP A 9 -0.88 22.12 6.71
C ASP A 9 -1.45 20.76 6.30
N SER A 10 -0.79 20.12 5.32
CA SER A 10 -1.10 18.74 4.91
C SER A 10 -1.19 17.84 6.14
N PRO A 11 -2.13 16.87 6.18
CA PRO A 11 -2.25 15.95 7.31
C PRO A 11 -0.92 15.27 7.63
N ARG A 12 -0.63 15.04 8.92
CA ARG A 12 0.63 14.42 9.37
C ARG A 12 0.92 13.09 8.69
N TRP A 13 -0.11 12.27 8.47
CA TRP A 13 0.03 10.98 7.79
C TRP A 13 0.45 11.16 6.32
N LEU A 14 -0.06 12.18 5.64
CA LEU A 14 0.24 12.43 4.23
C LEU A 14 1.68 12.92 4.07
N LYS A 15 2.10 13.88 4.90
CA LYS A 15 3.50 14.35 4.93
C LYS A 15 4.48 13.20 5.16
N TYR A 16 4.13 12.29 6.07
CA TYR A 16 4.94 11.12 6.35
C TYR A 16 5.05 10.17 5.14
N ILE A 17 3.94 9.89 4.45
CA ILE A 17 4.00 9.04 3.25
C ILE A 17 4.84 9.71 2.15
N GLU A 18 4.65 11.01 1.91
CA GLU A 18 5.42 11.74 0.90
C GLU A 18 6.92 11.72 1.22
N GLU A 19 7.30 11.93 2.49
CA GLU A 19 8.70 11.82 2.96
C GLU A 19 9.27 10.42 2.71
N MET A 20 8.54 9.35 3.04
CA MET A 20 9.02 7.98 2.80
C MET A 20 9.13 7.65 1.31
N ILE A 21 8.22 8.14 0.46
CA ILE A 21 8.32 7.93 -0.99
C ILE A 21 9.59 8.59 -1.53
N ASP A 22 9.87 9.82 -1.10
CA ASP A 22 11.08 10.55 -1.52
C ASP A 22 12.36 9.86 -1.01
N GLU A 23 12.35 9.30 0.20
CA GLU A 23 13.50 8.54 0.75
C GLU A 23 13.75 7.24 -0.03
N GLU A 24 12.69 6.56 -0.45
CA GLU A 24 12.74 5.27 -1.15
C GLU A 24 13.02 5.39 -2.66
N GLU A 25 12.90 6.58 -3.27
CA GLU A 25 13.02 6.77 -4.73
C GLU A 25 14.40 6.36 -5.27
N ASP A 26 15.46 6.56 -4.46
CA ASP A 26 16.85 6.27 -4.85
C ASP A 26 17.36 4.90 -4.34
N GLU A 27 16.52 4.12 -3.65
CA GLU A 27 16.92 2.82 -3.09
C GLU A 27 16.89 1.69 -4.13
N VAL A 28 17.87 0.77 -4.01
CA VAL A 28 18.01 -0.37 -4.94
C VAL A 28 16.85 -1.38 -4.77
N ASP A 29 16.40 -1.57 -3.54
CA ASP A 29 15.26 -2.43 -3.17
C ASP A 29 14.09 -1.56 -2.68
N SER A 30 13.72 -0.56 -3.48
CA SER A 30 12.75 0.49 -3.13
C SER A 30 11.38 -0.04 -2.70
N GLU A 31 10.89 0.44 -1.55
CA GLU A 31 9.54 0.22 -1.05
C GLU A 31 8.54 1.33 -1.44
N ALA A 32 8.96 2.31 -2.26
CA ALA A 32 8.18 3.50 -2.62
C ALA A 32 6.77 3.15 -3.14
N ILE A 33 6.66 2.11 -3.95
CA ILE A 33 5.39 1.66 -4.53
C ILE A 33 4.35 1.26 -3.47
N TYR A 34 4.76 0.69 -2.33
CA TYR A 34 3.84 0.33 -1.26
C TYR A 34 3.29 1.58 -0.57
N TYR A 35 4.16 2.58 -0.34
CA TYR A 35 3.77 3.88 0.16
C TYR A 35 2.80 4.59 -0.79
N GLU A 36 3.06 4.55 -2.10
CA GLU A 36 2.15 5.09 -3.12
C GLU A 36 0.79 4.40 -3.14
N ILE A 37 0.75 3.07 -3.07
CA ILE A 37 -0.51 2.31 -3.03
C ILE A 37 -1.36 2.77 -1.85
N VAL A 38 -0.76 2.89 -0.66
CA VAL A 38 -1.50 3.32 0.53
C VAL A 38 -1.87 4.79 0.46
N ARG A 39 -1.00 5.67 -0.06
CA ARG A 39 -1.32 7.09 -0.31
C ARG A 39 -2.57 7.23 -1.16
N ASP A 40 -2.56 6.57 -2.32
CA ASP A 40 -3.60 6.70 -3.33
C ASP A 40 -4.91 6.08 -2.83
N LEU A 41 -4.84 4.99 -2.05
CA LEU A 41 -5.98 4.46 -1.31
C LEU A 41 -6.57 5.53 -0.38
N LEU A 42 -5.75 6.15 0.48
CA LEU A 42 -6.21 7.09 1.50
C LEU A 42 -6.70 8.44 0.95
N LEU A 43 -6.24 8.83 -0.23
CA LEU A 43 -6.68 10.02 -0.97
C LEU A 43 -7.87 9.75 -1.90
N SER A 44 -8.26 8.48 -2.07
CA SER A 44 -9.33 8.12 -2.99
C SER A 44 -10.67 8.74 -2.59
N GLU A 45 -11.30 9.44 -3.52
CA GLU A 45 -12.68 9.96 -3.39
C GLU A 45 -13.74 8.93 -3.84
N GLN A 46 -13.30 7.72 -4.22
CA GLN A 46 -14.19 6.67 -4.69
C GLN A 46 -14.96 6.02 -3.54
N ASP A 47 -15.95 5.19 -3.89
CA ASP A 47 -16.55 4.28 -2.93
C ASP A 47 -15.48 3.40 -2.28
N LEU A 48 -15.63 3.18 -0.97
CA LEU A 48 -14.69 2.47 -0.13
C LEU A 48 -14.32 1.09 -0.69
N ASP A 49 -15.31 0.31 -1.10
CA ASP A 49 -15.06 -1.06 -1.54
C ASP A 49 -14.34 -1.07 -2.90
N LYS A 50 -14.62 -0.07 -3.75
CA LYS A 50 -13.91 0.11 -5.03
C LYS A 50 -12.46 0.55 -4.82
N ALA A 51 -12.23 1.55 -3.97
CA ALA A 51 -10.89 2.04 -3.66
C ALA A 51 -10.00 0.92 -3.07
N VAL A 52 -10.57 0.15 -2.13
CA VAL A 52 -9.88 -0.99 -1.52
C VAL A 52 -9.59 -2.07 -2.57
N SER A 53 -10.55 -2.43 -3.41
CA SER A 53 -10.33 -3.45 -4.45
C SER A 53 -9.24 -3.05 -5.45
N GLU A 54 -9.19 -1.78 -5.86
CA GLU A 54 -8.17 -1.27 -6.79
C GLU A 54 -6.78 -1.26 -6.15
N ALA A 55 -6.68 -0.85 -4.88
CA ALA A 55 -5.42 -0.88 -4.14
C ALA A 55 -4.89 -2.32 -3.97
N ILE A 56 -5.78 -3.27 -3.65
CA ILE A 56 -5.44 -4.70 -3.54
C ILE A 56 -4.91 -5.22 -4.88
N GLN A 57 -5.60 -4.90 -5.98
CA GLN A 57 -5.16 -5.31 -7.31
C GLN A 57 -3.78 -4.74 -7.64
N ARG A 58 -3.54 -3.46 -7.35
CA ARG A 58 -2.24 -2.83 -7.61
C ARG A 58 -1.10 -3.47 -6.80
N PHE A 59 -1.37 -3.86 -5.55
CA PHE A 59 -0.41 -4.64 -4.75
C PHE A 59 -0.08 -5.98 -5.41
N TYR A 60 -1.09 -6.73 -5.86
CA TYR A 60 -0.87 -8.02 -6.53
C TYR A 60 -0.17 -7.89 -7.87
N ASP A 61 -0.53 -6.88 -8.67
CA ASP A 61 0.11 -6.63 -9.96
C ASP A 61 1.59 -6.31 -9.76
N HIS A 62 1.94 -5.51 -8.75
CA HIS A 62 3.33 -5.24 -8.39
C HIS A 62 4.06 -6.51 -7.93
N TYR A 63 3.45 -7.30 -7.04
CA TYR A 63 4.00 -8.59 -6.60
C TYR A 63 4.30 -9.50 -7.81
N VAL A 64 3.31 -9.72 -8.69
CA VAL A 64 3.46 -10.58 -9.87
C VAL A 64 4.49 -10.03 -10.87
N ALA A 65 4.55 -8.72 -11.06
CA ALA A 65 5.50 -8.09 -11.98
C ALA A 65 6.95 -8.37 -11.56
N GLY A 66 7.25 -8.35 -10.26
CA GLY A 66 8.58 -8.69 -9.71
C GLY A 66 9.07 -10.09 -10.07
N PHE A 67 8.16 -11.04 -10.36
CA PHE A 67 8.50 -12.39 -10.85
C PHE A 67 8.45 -12.54 -12.36
N SER A 68 7.86 -11.58 -13.06
CA SER A 68 7.71 -11.64 -14.51
C SER A 68 9.00 -11.26 -15.26
N GLU A 69 9.95 -10.63 -14.58
CA GLU A 69 11.27 -10.30 -15.14
C GLU A 69 12.28 -11.45 -14.93
N GLU A 70 12.36 -12.28 -15.97
CA GLU A 70 13.37 -13.32 -16.20
C GLU A 70 14.79 -12.74 -16.28
N ASP A 71 15.48 -12.44 -15.17
CA ASP A 71 16.91 -12.03 -15.31
C ASP A 71 17.89 -12.57 -14.25
N LEU A 72 17.46 -13.46 -13.34
CA LEU A 72 18.34 -14.07 -12.33
C LEU A 72 18.43 -15.61 -12.38
N GLY A 73 18.30 -16.22 -13.56
CA GLY A 73 18.72 -17.61 -13.77
C GLY A 73 17.74 -18.70 -13.33
N GLY A 74 16.49 -18.34 -13.03
CA GLY A 74 15.37 -19.25 -12.79
C GLY A 74 14.09 -18.46 -12.54
N ARG A 75 12.94 -18.98 -12.97
CA ARG A 75 11.64 -18.42 -12.61
C ARG A 75 11.35 -18.84 -11.16
N GLU A 76 11.48 -17.92 -10.22
CA GLU A 76 11.10 -18.16 -8.83
C GLU A 76 9.61 -18.56 -8.76
N PRO A 77 9.24 -19.45 -7.82
CA PRO A 77 7.86 -19.89 -7.70
C PRO A 77 6.96 -18.71 -7.26
N PRO A 78 5.66 -18.75 -7.58
CA PRO A 78 4.73 -17.65 -7.30
C PRO A 78 4.59 -17.26 -5.82
N GLU A 79 5.03 -18.11 -4.89
CA GLU A 79 5.05 -17.86 -3.45
C GLU A 79 6.38 -17.32 -2.92
N TYR A 80 7.40 -17.19 -3.78
CA TYR A 80 8.71 -16.70 -3.38
C TYR A 80 8.58 -15.31 -2.78
N ASP A 81 9.25 -15.12 -1.66
CA ASP A 81 9.27 -13.88 -0.88
C ASP A 81 7.90 -13.28 -0.51
N ALA A 82 6.79 -14.02 -0.69
CA ALA A 82 5.44 -13.51 -0.36
C ALA A 82 5.35 -12.92 1.05
N GLY A 83 6.07 -13.51 2.00
CA GLY A 83 6.19 -13.01 3.37
C GLY A 83 6.85 -11.63 3.45
N GLY A 84 7.88 -11.33 2.64
CA GLY A 84 8.55 -10.04 2.56
C GLY A 84 7.58 -8.94 2.11
N TYR A 85 6.98 -9.12 0.92
CA TYR A 85 6.01 -8.18 0.35
C TYR A 85 4.82 -7.92 1.28
N LEU A 86 4.29 -8.98 1.91
CA LEU A 86 3.20 -8.85 2.90
C LEU A 86 3.64 -8.10 4.16
N ASN A 87 4.89 -8.29 4.61
CA ASN A 87 5.41 -7.59 5.77
C ASN A 87 5.60 -6.10 5.47
N SER A 88 6.17 -5.73 4.33
CA SER A 88 6.39 -4.33 3.94
C SER A 88 5.08 -3.55 3.92
N ILE A 89 4.06 -4.05 3.21
CA ILE A 89 2.77 -3.37 3.15
C ILE A 89 2.07 -3.31 4.53
N ALA A 90 2.20 -4.36 5.35
CA ALA A 90 1.60 -4.39 6.68
C ALA A 90 2.25 -3.38 7.64
N VAL A 91 3.59 -3.27 7.62
CA VAL A 91 4.34 -2.29 8.42
C VAL A 91 3.88 -0.88 8.09
N ILE A 92 3.83 -0.52 6.80
CA ILE A 92 3.40 0.80 6.34
C ILE A 92 1.98 1.11 6.83
N VAL A 93 1.05 0.16 6.70
CA VAL A 93 -0.32 0.35 7.20
C VAL A 93 -0.33 0.59 8.72
N PHE A 94 0.41 -0.19 9.51
CA PHE A 94 0.45 0.00 10.97
C PHE A 94 1.10 1.32 11.38
N GLU A 95 2.12 1.79 10.67
CA GLU A 95 2.72 3.11 10.89
C GLU A 95 1.72 4.24 10.66
N LEU A 96 0.85 4.10 9.65
CA LEU A 96 -0.18 5.08 9.33
C LEU A 96 -1.36 5.05 10.28
N VAL A 97 -1.78 3.87 10.74
CA VAL A 97 -2.80 3.73 11.79
C VAL A 97 -2.43 4.56 13.02
N ALA A 98 -1.14 4.59 13.40
CA ALA A 98 -0.65 5.38 14.53
C ALA A 98 -0.62 6.90 14.28
N LYS A 99 -0.69 7.34 13.01
CA LYS A 99 -0.60 8.75 12.59
C LYS A 99 -1.96 9.36 12.21
N ILE A 100 -2.99 8.54 12.08
CA ILE A 100 -4.36 8.94 11.72
C ILE A 100 -5.25 8.88 12.97
N PRO A 101 -6.15 9.86 13.21
CA PRO A 101 -7.10 9.77 14.33
C PRO A 101 -7.93 8.49 14.26
N PHE A 102 -8.15 7.83 15.40
CA PHE A 102 -8.90 6.57 15.47
C PHE A 102 -10.35 6.70 14.95
N THR A 103 -10.92 7.90 14.97
CA THR A 103 -12.28 8.18 14.47
C THR A 103 -12.34 8.53 12.99
N ASP A 104 -11.19 8.66 12.30
CA ASP A 104 -11.16 8.98 10.87
C ASP A 104 -11.59 7.76 10.04
N PRO A 105 -12.47 7.91 9.03
CA PRO A 105 -12.87 6.82 8.13
C PRO A 105 -11.71 6.09 7.44
N LYS A 106 -10.53 6.72 7.32
CA LYS A 106 -9.32 6.09 6.78
C LYS A 106 -8.86 4.86 7.57
N GLN A 107 -9.20 4.78 8.86
CA GLN A 107 -8.94 3.58 9.66
C GLN A 107 -9.68 2.36 9.09
N ASP A 108 -10.91 2.53 8.57
CA ASP A 108 -11.66 1.46 7.92
C ASP A 108 -11.05 1.10 6.56
N MET A 109 -10.58 2.10 5.81
CA MET A 109 -9.86 1.88 4.52
C MET A 109 -8.63 0.98 4.72
N LEU A 110 -7.77 1.34 5.67
CA LEU A 110 -6.55 0.60 5.99
C LEU A 110 -6.85 -0.82 6.49
N SER A 111 -7.85 -0.96 7.36
CA SER A 111 -8.24 -2.26 7.91
C SER A 111 -8.80 -3.18 6.82
N LYS A 112 -9.71 -2.67 5.99
CA LYS A 112 -10.29 -3.42 4.86
C LYS A 112 -9.24 -3.80 3.83
N PHE A 113 -8.26 -2.94 3.57
CA PHE A 113 -7.15 -3.23 2.67
C PHE A 113 -6.33 -4.44 3.15
N LEU A 114 -5.86 -4.46 4.39
CA LEU A 114 -5.12 -5.61 4.94
C LEU A 114 -5.97 -6.90 4.97
N ILE A 115 -7.23 -6.79 5.38
CA ILE A 115 -8.15 -7.95 5.38
C ILE A 115 -8.36 -8.48 3.96
N GLY A 116 -8.47 -7.60 2.97
CA GLY A 116 -8.66 -7.96 1.57
C GLY A 116 -7.45 -8.68 0.98
N ILE A 117 -6.24 -8.20 1.26
CA ILE A 117 -4.99 -8.91 0.90
C ILE A 117 -4.97 -10.31 1.52
N ALA A 118 -5.28 -10.42 2.83
CA ALA A 118 -5.26 -11.70 3.52
C ALA A 118 -6.30 -12.70 2.95
N LYS A 119 -7.50 -12.22 2.59
CA LYS A 119 -8.54 -13.06 1.97
C LYS A 119 -8.15 -13.54 0.59
N ASN A 120 -7.71 -12.64 -0.28
CA ASN A 120 -7.33 -13.02 -1.65
C ASN A 120 -6.14 -13.99 -1.66
N ALA A 121 -5.20 -13.86 -0.72
CA ALA A 121 -4.11 -14.82 -0.56
C ALA A 121 -4.58 -16.21 -0.07
N ALA A 122 -5.64 -16.27 0.73
CA ALA A 122 -6.24 -17.54 1.14
C ALA A 122 -7.05 -18.18 0.00
N ASP A 123 -7.82 -17.37 -0.74
CA ASP A 123 -8.64 -17.83 -1.86
C ASP A 123 -7.78 -18.40 -3.01
N SER A 124 -6.60 -17.80 -3.27
CA SER A 124 -5.66 -18.32 -4.28
C SER A 124 -5.03 -19.66 -3.90
N PHE A 125 -4.95 -19.98 -2.60
CA PHE A 125 -4.48 -21.29 -2.14
C PHE A 125 -5.55 -22.39 -2.30
N ASP A 126 -6.84 -22.03 -2.22
CA ASP A 126 -7.97 -22.95 -2.36
C ASP A 126 -8.36 -23.25 -3.82
N GLU A 127 -7.77 -22.53 -4.79
CA GLU A 127 -7.83 -22.91 -6.20
C GLU A 127 -7.08 -24.24 -6.40
N LYS A 128 -7.83 -25.35 -6.30
CA LYS A 128 -7.36 -26.73 -6.42
C LYS A 128 -6.27 -26.89 -7.50
N VAL A 129 -5.05 -27.16 -7.04
CA VAL A 129 -3.96 -27.76 -7.83
C VAL A 129 -4.33 -29.17 -8.27
#